data_AF-E5RM40-F1
#
_entry.id   AF-E5RM40-F1
#
_cell.length_a   1.000
_cell.length_b   1.000
_cell.length_c   1.000
_cell.angle_alpha   90.00
_cell.angle_beta   90.00
_cell.angle_gamma   90.00
#
_symmetry.space_group_name_H-M   'P 1'
#
loop_
_entity.id
_entity.type
_entity.pdbx_description
1 polymer ?
#
loop_
_entity_poly.entity_id
_entity_poly.type
_entity_poly.pdbx_seq_one_letter_code
_entity_poly.pdbx_strand_id
1 'polypeptide(L)'
;MVFYITDNKESLVFVSAYCKTLNITIDRKNFILIKDKNKLEDYMAYIQKGTRIKMLFSSENETTEQIKENIEKQLGSILFKKCKIFIFSDDKKCKNIDSLFEDVVVNKELWNICKEFVKKLNNINDSKYSILRTYLEYFDKDKDSRKIILEDKHFDFNHENLKPLKEFLLQ
;
A
#
# COMPACT_ATOMS: atom_id res chain seq x y z
N MET A 1 -7.12 -17.33 8.46
CA MET A 1 -5.98 -16.84 7.66
C MET A 1 -6.43 -15.64 6.83
N VAL A 2 -5.60 -14.60 6.69
CA VAL A 2 -5.90 -13.39 5.89
C VAL A 2 -4.78 -13.21 4.89
N PHE A 3 -5.10 -13.10 3.60
CA PHE A 3 -4.17 -12.66 2.56
C PHE A 3 -4.29 -11.16 2.33
N TYR A 4 -3.15 -10.51 2.15
CA TYR A 4 -3.03 -9.10 1.81
C TYR A 4 -2.49 -8.99 0.39
N ILE A 5 -3.30 -8.44 -0.51
CA ILE A 5 -2.95 -8.26 -1.92
C ILE A 5 -2.67 -6.78 -2.16
N THR A 6 -1.55 -6.46 -2.78
CA THR A 6 -1.19 -5.09 -3.17
C THR A 6 -0.76 -5.02 -4.63
N ASP A 7 -1.02 -3.91 -5.30
CA ASP A 7 -0.68 -3.63 -6.71
C ASP A 7 0.74 -3.12 -6.93
N ASN A 8 1.37 -2.59 -5.88
CA ASN A 8 2.73 -2.08 -5.98
C ASN A 8 3.58 -2.45 -4.75
N LYS A 9 4.89 -2.36 -4.94
CA LYS A 9 5.88 -2.79 -3.96
C LYS A 9 5.88 -1.87 -2.73
N GLU A 10 5.63 -0.59 -2.96
CA GLU A 10 5.62 0.47 -1.96
C GLU A 10 4.49 0.23 -0.95
N SER A 11 3.28 -0.03 -1.43
CA SER A 11 2.12 -0.46 -0.64
C SER A 11 2.43 -1.73 0.15
N LEU A 12 3.05 -2.74 -0.47
CA LEU A 12 3.42 -3.97 0.24
C LEU A 12 4.37 -3.69 1.40
N VAL A 13 5.46 -2.98 1.13
CA VAL A 13 6.50 -2.65 2.12
C VAL A 13 5.88 -1.87 3.27
N PHE A 14 5.12 -0.84 2.94
CA PHE A 14 4.48 0.01 3.93
C PHE A 14 3.47 -0.76 4.78
N VAL A 15 2.50 -1.46 4.16
CA VAL A 15 1.46 -2.19 4.90
C VAL A 15 2.10 -3.25 5.80
N SER A 16 3.12 -3.94 5.32
CA SER A 16 3.90 -4.89 6.13
C SER A 16 4.52 -4.21 7.36
N ALA A 17 5.15 -3.06 7.18
CA ALA A 17 5.77 -2.32 8.29
C ALA A 17 4.73 -1.72 9.25
N TYR A 18 3.62 -1.17 8.73
CA TYR A 18 2.56 -0.58 9.54
C TYR A 18 1.79 -1.63 10.35
N CYS A 19 1.54 -2.81 9.79
CA CYS A 19 0.99 -3.94 10.54
C CYS A 19 1.87 -4.32 11.73
N LYS A 20 3.21 -4.27 11.60
CA LYS A 20 4.11 -4.49 12.75
C LYS A 20 3.94 -3.40 13.80
N THR A 21 3.86 -2.13 13.42
CA THR A 21 3.59 -1.00 14.33
C THR A 21 2.26 -1.17 15.07
N LEU A 22 1.26 -1.75 14.42
CA LEU A 22 -0.06 -2.05 15.01
C LEU A 22 -0.11 -3.37 15.79
N ASN A 23 1.01 -4.08 15.98
CA ASN A 23 1.09 -5.42 16.59
C ASN A 23 0.21 -6.48 15.87
N ILE A 24 -0.02 -6.30 14.57
CA ILE A 24 -0.72 -7.28 13.74
C ILE A 24 0.31 -8.26 13.19
N THR A 25 0.27 -9.51 13.69
CA THR A 25 1.17 -10.56 13.20
C THR A 25 0.63 -11.13 11.88
N ILE A 26 1.40 -10.94 10.80
CA ILE A 26 1.08 -11.46 9.47
C ILE A 26 2.27 -12.30 8.99
N ASP A 27 2.01 -13.56 8.62
CA ASP A 27 3.00 -14.37 7.93
C ASP A 27 3.32 -13.75 6.57
N ARG A 28 4.60 -13.57 6.26
CA ARG A 28 5.05 -12.96 5.00
C ARG A 28 4.48 -13.66 3.77
N LYS A 29 4.26 -14.98 3.82
CA LYS A 29 3.66 -15.73 2.70
C LYS A 29 2.22 -15.31 2.39
N ASN A 30 1.59 -14.56 3.31
CA ASN A 30 0.25 -14.04 3.15
C ASN A 30 0.22 -12.66 2.48
N PHE A 31 1.38 -12.06 2.17
CA PHE A 31 1.45 -10.88 1.31
C PHE A 31 1.67 -11.29 -0.15
N ILE A 32 0.77 -10.84 -1.02
CA ILE A 32 0.81 -11.10 -2.45
C ILE A 32 0.97 -9.76 -3.16
N LEU A 33 2.07 -9.60 -3.90
CA LEU A 33 2.25 -8.48 -4.82
C LEU A 33 1.76 -8.89 -6.20
N ILE A 34 0.71 -8.25 -6.69
CA ILE A 34 0.31 -8.38 -8.09
C ILE A 34 1.04 -7.31 -8.88
N LYS A 35 1.81 -7.72 -9.90
CA LYS A 35 2.52 -6.78 -10.78
C LYS A 35 1.60 -6.17 -11.85
N ASP A 36 0.44 -6.78 -12.06
CA ASP A 36 -0.58 -6.37 -13.02
C ASP A 36 -1.94 -6.61 -12.38
N LYS A 37 -2.68 -5.51 -12.15
CA LYS A 37 -4.03 -5.55 -11.56
C LYS A 37 -5.06 -6.24 -12.46
N ASN A 38 -4.75 -6.45 -13.74
CA ASN A 38 -5.59 -7.16 -14.70
C ASN A 38 -5.37 -8.67 -14.71
N LYS A 39 -4.51 -9.18 -13.81
CA LYS A 39 -4.17 -10.60 -13.70
C LYS A 39 -4.42 -11.14 -12.30
N LEU A 40 -5.46 -10.65 -11.61
CA LEU A 40 -5.82 -11.14 -10.27
C LEU A 40 -6.18 -12.63 -10.29
N GLU A 41 -6.77 -13.11 -11.38
CA GLU A 41 -7.14 -14.51 -11.58
C GLU A 41 -5.94 -15.48 -11.44
N ASP A 42 -4.74 -15.08 -11.85
CA ASP A 42 -3.52 -15.90 -11.75
C ASP A 42 -3.15 -16.21 -10.29
N TYR A 43 -3.53 -15.33 -9.36
CA TYR A 43 -3.23 -15.47 -7.94
C TYR A 43 -4.31 -16.26 -7.19
N MET A 44 -5.41 -16.61 -7.87
CA MET A 44 -6.54 -17.30 -7.27
C MET A 44 -6.25 -18.73 -6.87
N ALA A 45 -5.36 -19.42 -7.58
CA ALA A 45 -4.93 -20.76 -7.24
C ALA A 45 -4.33 -20.86 -5.82
N TYR A 46 -3.81 -19.75 -5.29
CA TYR A 46 -3.19 -19.69 -3.96
C TYR A 46 -4.19 -19.40 -2.84
N ILE A 47 -5.42 -19.00 -3.17
CA ILE A 47 -6.43 -18.57 -2.21
C ILE A 47 -7.35 -19.76 -1.88
N GLN A 48 -7.03 -20.46 -0.79
CA GLN A 48 -7.79 -21.61 -0.32
C GLN A 48 -9.22 -21.23 0.14
N LYS A 49 -10.14 -22.21 0.08
CA LYS A 49 -11.52 -22.09 0.56
C LYS A 49 -11.55 -21.70 2.05
N GLY A 50 -12.21 -20.60 2.37
CA GLY A 50 -12.32 -20.07 3.76
C GLY A 50 -11.32 -18.97 4.10
N THR A 51 -10.47 -18.56 3.16
CA THR A 51 -9.51 -17.47 3.40
C THR A 51 -10.16 -16.09 3.24
N ARG A 52 -9.85 -15.17 4.16
CA ARG A 52 -10.24 -13.75 4.03
C ARG A 52 -9.20 -13.03 3.18
N ILE A 53 -9.66 -12.17 2.28
CA ILE A 53 -8.77 -11.46 1.36
C ILE A 53 -8.94 -9.96 1.62
N LYS A 54 -7.82 -9.28 1.87
CA LYS A 54 -7.74 -7.83 1.97
C LYS A 54 -6.92 -7.33 0.80
N MET A 55 -7.50 -6.47 -0.02
CA MET A 55 -6.82 -5.86 -1.16
C MET A 55 -6.56 -4.40 -0.85
N LEU A 56 -5.34 -3.93 -1.11
CA LEU A 56 -4.95 -2.53 -0.95
C LEU A 56 -4.39 -2.04 -2.28
N PHE A 57 -5.11 -1.15 -2.94
CA PHE A 57 -4.76 -0.65 -4.27
C PHE A 57 -4.66 0.87 -4.32
N SER A 58 -3.75 1.34 -5.16
CA SER A 58 -3.66 2.75 -5.49
C SER A 58 -4.76 3.11 -6.48
N SER A 59 -5.40 4.27 -6.32
CA SER A 59 -6.41 4.68 -7.30
C SER A 59 -5.78 5.09 -8.62
N GLU A 60 -4.56 5.63 -8.56
CA GLU A 60 -3.89 6.29 -9.69
C GLU A 60 -4.87 7.22 -10.43
N ASN A 61 -5.30 6.83 -11.64
CA ASN A 61 -6.19 7.58 -12.52
C ASN A 61 -7.61 6.95 -12.63
N GLU A 62 -7.94 5.98 -11.79
CA GLU A 62 -9.23 5.28 -11.77
C GLU A 62 -10.04 5.67 -10.53
N THR A 63 -11.37 5.64 -10.66
CA THR A 63 -12.27 5.80 -9.51
C THR A 63 -12.34 4.51 -8.68
N THR A 64 -12.82 4.64 -7.45
CA THR A 64 -13.05 3.49 -6.56
C THR A 64 -13.99 2.46 -7.19
N GLU A 65 -15.04 2.92 -7.87
CA GLU A 65 -16.00 2.07 -8.59
C GLU A 65 -15.34 1.32 -9.73
N GLN A 66 -14.54 2.01 -10.56
CA GLN A 66 -13.84 1.38 -11.69
C GLN A 66 -12.92 0.25 -11.24
N ILE A 67 -12.18 0.47 -10.15
CA ILE A 67 -11.30 -0.56 -9.58
C ILE A 67 -12.12 -1.74 -9.05
N LYS A 68 -13.19 -1.47 -8.30
CA LYS A 68 -14.07 -2.52 -7.77
C LYS A 68 -14.73 -3.34 -8.87
N GLU A 69 -15.25 -2.69 -9.91
CA GLU A 69 -15.84 -3.36 -11.07
C GLU A 69 -14.82 -4.23 -11.81
N ASN A 70 -13.59 -3.76 -11.98
CA ASN A 70 -12.53 -4.54 -12.61
C ASN A 70 -12.19 -5.80 -11.79
N ILE A 71 -12.08 -5.64 -10.47
CA ILE A 71 -11.83 -6.77 -9.54
C ILE A 71 -13.00 -7.75 -9.58
N GLU A 72 -14.25 -7.27 -9.53
CA GLU A 72 -15.43 -8.14 -9.58
C GLU A 72 -15.52 -8.92 -10.89
N LYS A 73 -15.19 -8.29 -12.03
CA LYS A 73 -15.13 -8.95 -13.34
C LYS A 73 -14.10 -10.08 -13.38
N GLN A 74 -12.91 -9.87 -12.80
CA GLN A 74 -11.84 -10.88 -12.78
C GLN A 74 -12.13 -12.02 -11.79
N LEU A 75 -12.75 -11.72 -10.65
CA LEU A 75 -12.92 -12.67 -9.55
C LEU A 75 -14.27 -13.38 -9.54
N GLY A 76 -15.27 -12.80 -10.19
CA GLY A 76 -16.67 -13.18 -10.06
C GLY A 76 -17.30 -12.74 -8.73
N SER A 77 -18.61 -12.52 -8.77
CA SER A 77 -19.39 -11.94 -7.66
C SER A 77 -19.30 -12.73 -6.34
N ILE A 78 -19.18 -14.06 -6.40
CA ILE A 78 -19.13 -14.92 -5.20
C ILE A 78 -17.85 -14.69 -4.41
N LEU A 79 -16.70 -14.59 -5.10
CA LEU A 79 -15.42 -14.35 -4.43
C LEU A 79 -15.25 -12.88 -4.08
N PHE A 80 -15.68 -11.98 -4.96
CA PHE A 80 -15.66 -10.54 -4.71
C PHE A 80 -16.32 -10.18 -3.38
N LYS A 81 -17.48 -10.78 -3.06
CA LYS A 81 -18.18 -10.61 -1.77
C LYS A 81 -17.37 -11.04 -0.53
N LYS A 82 -16.31 -11.83 -0.70
CA LYS A 82 -15.41 -12.26 0.39
C LYS A 82 -14.18 -11.37 0.53
N CYS A 83 -13.96 -10.47 -0.42
CA CYS A 83 -12.85 -9.54 -0.42
C CYS A 83 -13.23 -8.27 0.35
N LYS A 84 -12.30 -7.76 1.15
CA LYS A 84 -12.33 -6.38 1.62
C LYS A 84 -11.34 -5.58 0.79
N ILE A 85 -11.78 -4.46 0.24
CA ILE A 85 -10.96 -3.64 -0.66
C ILE A 85 -10.77 -2.28 -0.02
N PHE A 86 -9.51 -1.88 0.12
CA PHE A 86 -9.11 -0.55 0.52
C PHE A 86 -8.44 0.12 -0.67
N ILE A 87 -8.92 1.30 -1.05
CA ILE A 87 -8.26 2.12 -2.06
C ILE A 87 -7.58 3.26 -1.31
N PHE A 88 -6.32 3.53 -1.60
CA PHE A 88 -5.55 4.61 -0.92
C PHE A 88 -6.06 6.03 -1.25
N SER A 89 -7.19 6.17 -1.95
CA SER A 89 -7.83 7.43 -2.31
C SER A 89 -9.34 7.37 -2.15
N ASP A 90 -9.91 8.51 -1.79
CA ASP A 90 -11.34 8.81 -1.90
C ASP A 90 -11.52 9.98 -2.91
N ASP A 91 -12.67 10.04 -3.58
CA ASP A 91 -13.00 10.58 -4.93
C ASP A 91 -12.55 12.00 -5.37
N LYS A 92 -11.59 12.68 -4.72
CA LYS A 92 -11.31 14.11 -5.00
C LYS A 92 -9.89 14.49 -5.40
N LYS A 93 -8.89 13.61 -5.25
CA LYS A 93 -7.52 13.83 -5.77
C LYS A 93 -6.89 12.48 -6.07
N CYS A 94 -6.26 12.30 -7.23
CA CYS A 94 -5.42 11.12 -7.50
C CYS A 94 -4.39 10.98 -6.36
N LYS A 95 -4.59 10.02 -5.46
CA LYS A 95 -3.71 9.79 -4.33
C LYS A 95 -3.14 8.37 -4.41
N ASN A 96 -1.82 8.31 -4.61
CA ASN A 96 -1.03 7.12 -4.34
C ASN A 96 -0.67 7.08 -2.85
N ILE A 97 0.11 6.06 -2.45
CA ILE A 97 0.56 5.94 -1.08
C ILE A 97 1.33 7.19 -0.59
N ASP A 98 2.18 7.80 -1.42
CA ASP A 98 2.95 9.00 -1.03
C ASP A 98 2.04 10.15 -0.56
N SER A 99 0.89 10.35 -1.22
CA SER A 99 -0.08 11.38 -0.83
C SER A 99 -0.76 11.11 0.51
N LEU A 100 -0.91 9.85 0.93
CA LEU A 100 -1.36 9.51 2.28
C LEU A 100 -0.30 9.88 3.31
N PHE A 101 0.98 9.69 2.97
CA PHE A 101 2.08 9.94 3.89
C PHE A 101 2.46 11.40 4.06
N GLU A 102 2.18 12.22 3.05
CA GLU A 102 2.44 13.65 3.14
C GLU A 102 1.80 14.29 4.37
N ASP A 103 0.61 13.84 4.77
CA ASP A 103 -0.09 14.35 5.94
C ASP A 103 0.52 13.82 7.25
N VAL A 104 0.99 12.57 7.26
CA VAL A 104 1.40 11.88 8.50
C VAL A 104 2.89 11.95 8.80
N VAL A 105 3.73 12.40 7.87
CA VAL A 105 5.16 12.55 8.10
C VAL A 105 5.43 13.69 9.09
N VAL A 106 6.21 13.40 10.14
CA VAL A 106 6.61 14.36 11.17
C VAL A 106 7.81 15.21 10.72
N ASN A 107 8.83 14.58 10.12
CA ASN A 107 10.00 15.30 9.59
C ASN A 107 9.72 15.83 8.18
N LYS A 108 9.04 16.98 8.10
CA LYS A 108 8.68 17.63 6.83
C LYS A 108 9.90 18.08 6.01
N GLU A 109 11.00 18.45 6.65
CA GLU A 109 12.22 18.89 5.96
C GLU A 109 12.80 17.76 5.11
N LEU A 110 13.04 16.60 5.71
CA LEU A 110 13.55 15.44 4.98
C LEU A 110 12.55 14.96 3.92
N TRP A 111 11.25 14.97 4.22
CA TRP A 111 10.22 14.64 3.23
C TRP A 111 10.30 15.53 1.99
N ASN A 112 10.51 16.84 2.17
CA ASN A 112 10.68 17.78 1.08
C ASN A 112 11.98 17.55 0.30
N ILE A 113 13.08 17.18 0.97
CA ILE A 113 14.32 16.77 0.30
C ILE A 113 14.08 15.53 -0.58
N CYS A 114 13.39 14.51 -0.05
CA CYS A 114 13.04 13.31 -0.81
C CYS A 114 12.14 13.63 -2.01
N LYS A 115 11.16 14.52 -1.86
CA LYS A 115 10.31 15.01 -2.95
C LYS A 115 11.11 15.63 -4.08
N GLU A 116 12.00 16.57 -3.76
CA GLU A 116 12.83 17.24 -4.77
C GLU A 116 13.79 16.25 -5.46
N PHE A 117 14.34 15.30 -4.71
CA PHE A 117 15.19 14.24 -5.27
C PHE A 117 14.42 13.33 -6.23
N VAL A 118 13.24 12.84 -5.82
CA VAL A 118 12.37 12.01 -6.66
C VAL A 118 11.91 12.76 -7.90
N LYS A 119 11.57 14.04 -7.79
CA LYS A 119 11.22 14.90 -8.93
C LYS A 119 12.35 14.95 -9.96
N LYS A 120 13.60 15.11 -9.51
CA LYS A 120 14.77 15.09 -10.40
C LYS A 120 14.98 13.71 -11.04
N LEU A 121 14.85 12.63 -10.27
CA LEU A 121 14.99 11.27 -10.80
C LEU A 121 13.93 10.92 -11.85
N ASN A 122 12.67 11.25 -11.58
CA ASN A 122 11.56 10.99 -12.50
C ASN A 122 11.66 11.82 -13.80
N ASN A 123 12.38 12.94 -13.78
CA ASN A 123 12.65 13.71 -15.01
C ASN A 123 13.76 13.09 -15.87
N ILE A 124 14.58 12.20 -15.30
CA ILE A 124 15.71 11.55 -15.99
C ILE A 124 15.34 10.14 -16.44
N ASN A 125 14.53 9.43 -15.66
CA ASN A 125 14.16 8.03 -15.89
C ASN A 125 12.67 7.90 -16.20
N ASP A 126 12.31 6.96 -17.07
CA ASP A 126 10.91 6.59 -17.35
C ASP A 126 10.20 5.89 -16.17
N SER A 127 10.91 5.59 -15.08
CA SER A 127 10.33 4.94 -13.91
C SER A 127 9.84 5.96 -12.88
N LYS A 128 8.61 5.79 -12.39
CA LYS A 128 8.08 6.55 -11.25
C LYS A 128 8.67 6.05 -9.93
N TYR A 129 9.56 6.83 -9.33
CA TYR A 129 10.05 6.60 -7.97
C TYR A 129 9.05 7.11 -6.93
N SER A 130 8.95 6.41 -5.78
CA SER A 130 8.10 6.80 -4.64
C SER A 130 8.88 7.62 -3.62
N ILE A 131 8.25 8.69 -3.13
CA ILE A 131 8.79 9.56 -2.07
C ILE A 131 8.93 8.78 -0.77
N LEU A 132 7.88 8.04 -0.38
CA LEU A 132 7.88 7.20 0.82
C LEU A 132 9.03 6.22 0.79
N ARG A 133 9.24 5.54 -0.34
CA ARG A 133 10.34 4.58 -0.46
C ARG A 133 11.70 5.25 -0.29
N THR A 134 11.96 6.37 -0.95
CA THR A 134 13.21 7.12 -0.79
C THR A 134 13.41 7.58 0.66
N TYR A 135 12.35 8.06 1.30
CA TYR A 135 12.36 8.49 2.69
C TYR A 135 12.71 7.33 3.64
N LEU A 136 12.11 6.16 3.42
CA LEU A 136 12.37 4.96 4.23
C LEU A 136 13.78 4.39 3.99
N GLU A 137 14.25 4.37 2.75
CA GLU A 137 15.60 3.93 2.40
C GLU A 137 16.69 4.85 2.99
N TYR A 138 16.39 6.14 3.22
CA TYR A 138 17.32 7.06 3.89
C TYR A 138 17.60 6.65 5.34
N PHE A 139 16.59 6.16 6.06
CA PHE A 139 16.72 5.71 7.45
C PHE A 139 17.12 4.24 7.59
N ASP A 140 16.97 3.45 6.53
CA ASP A 140 17.36 2.05 6.52
C ASP A 140 18.88 1.88 6.32
N LYS A 141 19.60 1.77 7.44
CA LYS A 141 21.06 1.56 7.46
C LYS A 141 21.51 0.29 6.74
N ASP A 142 20.66 -0.74 6.68
CA ASP A 142 20.99 -2.03 6.08
C ASP A 142 20.62 -2.10 4.58
N LYS A 143 19.87 -1.13 4.06
CA LYS A 143 19.25 -1.13 2.71
C LYS A 143 18.45 -2.41 2.41
N ASP A 144 18.03 -3.13 3.44
CA ASP A 144 17.21 -4.32 3.29
C ASP A 144 15.75 -3.91 3.38
N SER A 145 15.12 -3.73 2.22
CA SER A 145 13.68 -3.42 2.11
C SER A 145 12.75 -4.37 2.91
N ARG A 146 13.24 -5.53 3.37
CA ARG A 146 12.51 -6.47 4.23
C ARG A 146 12.52 -6.09 5.71
N LYS A 147 13.43 -5.21 6.12
CA LYS A 147 13.66 -4.76 7.50
C LYS A 147 13.21 -3.32 7.75
N ILE A 148 12.56 -2.67 6.79
CA ILE A 148 12.05 -1.32 6.97
C ILE A 148 11.15 -1.27 8.21
N ILE A 149 11.50 -0.36 9.13
CA ILE A 149 10.77 -0.06 10.36
C ILE A 149 10.22 1.36 10.21
N LEU A 150 8.92 1.52 10.51
CA LEU A 150 8.32 2.85 10.63
C LEU A 150 8.44 3.27 12.10
N GLU A 151 9.15 4.36 12.35
CA GLU A 151 9.34 4.91 13.70
C GLU A 151 8.39 6.09 13.93
N ASP A 152 7.89 6.21 15.15
CA ASP A 152 6.95 7.25 15.60
C ASP A 152 7.56 8.66 15.52
N LYS A 153 8.88 8.78 15.72
CA LYS A 153 9.62 10.04 15.51
C LYS A 153 9.60 10.53 14.05
N HIS A 154 9.24 9.67 13.10
CA HIS A 154 9.19 9.98 11.68
C HIS A 154 7.76 10.08 11.14
N PHE A 155 6.80 9.41 11.78
CA PHE A 155 5.41 9.32 11.32
C PHE A 155 4.43 9.42 12.49
N ASP A 156 3.41 10.24 12.35
CA ASP A 156 2.26 10.28 13.24
C ASP A 156 1.28 9.16 12.88
N PHE A 157 1.44 8.00 13.53
CA PHE A 157 0.55 6.85 13.30
C PHE A 157 -0.87 7.01 13.85
N ASN A 158 -1.14 8.08 14.60
CA ASN A 158 -2.46 8.42 15.13
C ASN A 158 -3.17 9.51 14.31
N HIS A 159 -2.53 10.02 13.26
CA HIS A 159 -3.09 11.00 12.36
C HIS A 159 -4.43 10.53 11.77
N GLU A 160 -5.39 11.44 11.64
CA GLU A 160 -6.76 11.13 11.20
C GLU A 160 -6.82 10.43 9.84
N ASN A 161 -5.96 10.81 8.90
CA ASN A 161 -5.87 10.22 7.57
C ASN A 161 -5.44 8.74 7.57
N LEU A 162 -4.81 8.24 8.64
CA LEU A 162 -4.47 6.81 8.78
C LEU A 162 -5.57 5.98 9.45
N LYS A 163 -6.57 6.60 10.07
CA LYS A 163 -7.65 5.88 10.77
C LYS A 163 -8.38 4.90 9.86
N PRO A 164 -8.81 5.26 8.63
CA PRO A 164 -9.51 4.32 7.75
C PRO A 164 -8.67 3.08 7.41
N LEU A 165 -7.38 3.27 7.18
CA LEU A 165 -6.47 2.15 6.90
C LEU A 165 -6.27 1.29 8.15
N LYS A 166 -6.05 1.89 9.31
CA LYS A 166 -5.89 1.18 10.59
C LYS A 166 -7.11 0.30 10.88
N GLU A 167 -8.31 0.87 10.75
CA GLU A 167 -9.57 0.14 10.92
C GLU A 167 -9.69 -1.00 9.91
N PHE A 168 -9.42 -0.74 8.63
CA PHE A 168 -9.42 -1.76 7.59
C PHE A 168 -8.48 -2.92 7.92
N LEU A 169 -7.27 -2.66 8.42
CA LEU A 169 -6.28 -3.67 8.77
C LEU A 169 -6.65 -4.48 10.01
N LEU A 170 -7.38 -3.91 10.97
CA LEU A 170 -7.77 -4.57 12.23
C LEU A 170 -9.00 -5.49 12.14
N GLN A 171 -9.89 -5.31 11.16
CA GLN A 171 -11.12 -6.12 11.00
C GLN A 171 -10.90 -7.51 10.40
#